data_AF-A0A3D5WD31-F1
#
_entry.id   AF-A0A3D5WD31-F1
#
_cell.length_a   1.000
_cell.length_b   1.000
_cell.length_c   1.000
_cell.angle_alpha   90.00
_cell.angle_beta   90.00
_cell.angle_gamma   90.00
#
_symmetry.space_group_name_H-M   'P 1'
#
loop_
_entity.id
_entity.type
_entity.pdbx_description
1 polymer ?
#
loop_
_entity_poly.entity_id
_entity_poly.type
_entity_poly.pdbx_seq_one_letter_code
_entity_poly.pdbx_strand_id
1 'polypeptide(L)' 'MKEKKAKDILLPFKEGTPLSPSVALDDKIVQAIELMVNNDLKCIAVIENQQPVGMVCLKDALQEMGLQVTDR' A
#
# COMPACT_ATOMS: atom_id res chain seq x y z
N MET A 1 -2.86 7.76 19.08
CA MET A 1 -1.96 7.35 17.99
C MET A 1 -2.65 7.70 16.69
N LYS A 2 -2.04 8.50 15.79
CA LYS A 2 -2.69 8.85 14.51
C LYS A 2 -2.61 7.62 13.60
N GLU A 3 -3.75 7.05 13.24
CA GLU A 3 -3.80 5.96 12.26
C GLU A 3 -3.51 6.54 10.88
N LYS A 4 -2.40 6.10 10.28
CA LYS A 4 -2.05 6.43 8.91
C LYS A 4 -2.86 5.58 7.94
N LYS A 5 -3.39 6.20 6.89
CA LYS A 5 -4.27 5.57 5.89
C LYS A 5 -3.55 5.45 4.55
N ALA A 6 -4.03 4.57 3.67
CA ALA A 6 -3.46 4.39 2.33
C ALA A 6 -3.41 5.70 1.52
N LYS A 7 -4.38 6.60 1.73
CA LYS A 7 -4.38 7.94 1.11
C LYS A 7 -3.20 8.85 1.47
N ASP A 8 -2.56 8.63 2.62
CA ASP A 8 -1.39 9.42 3.05
C ASP A 8 -0.14 9.08 2.23
N ILE A 9 -0.12 7.89 1.62
CA ILE A 9 1.04 7.30 0.94
C ILE A 9 0.71 6.87 -0.49
N LEU A 10 -0.38 7.40 -1.04
CA LEU A 10 -0.88 7.03 -2.35
C LEU A 10 0.14 7.41 -3.43
N LEU A 11 0.54 6.41 -4.22
CA LEU A 11 1.40 6.61 -5.38
C LEU A 11 0.56 6.59 -6.67
N PRO A 12 0.99 7.31 -7.71
CA PRO A 12 0.36 7.22 -9.02
C PRO A 12 0.41 5.79 -9.54
N PHE A 13 -0.69 5.34 -10.15
CA PHE A 13 -0.80 3.98 -10.67
C PHE A 13 0.28 3.72 -11.73
N LYS A 14 1.04 2.64 -11.56
CA LYS A 14 2.10 2.24 -12.50
C LYS A 14 1.73 0.97 -13.24
N GLU A 15 1.95 0.98 -14.54
CA GLU A 15 1.78 -0.19 -15.42
C GLU A 15 2.60 -1.37 -14.89
N GLY A 16 1.94 -2.50 -14.64
CA GLY A 16 2.52 -3.70 -14.03
C GLY A 16 2.14 -3.94 -12.56
N THR A 17 1.33 -3.08 -11.95
CA THR A 17 0.85 -3.30 -10.57
C THR A 17 -0.32 -4.29 -10.55
N PRO A 18 -0.29 -5.33 -9.68
CA PRO A 18 -1.42 -6.22 -9.53
C PRO A 18 -2.64 -5.47 -8.99
N LEU A 19 -3.77 -5.62 -9.68
CA LEU A 19 -5.06 -5.05 -9.29
C LEU A 19 -5.71 -5.80 -8.11
N SER A 20 -5.18 -6.98 -7.79
CA SER A 20 -5.66 -7.83 -6.71
C SER A 20 -4.47 -8.57 -6.09
N PRO A 21 -4.36 -8.62 -4.74
CA PRO A 21 -5.15 -7.92 -3.72
C PRO A 21 -5.03 -6.38 -3.82
N SER A 22 -6.05 -5.66 -3.32
CA SER A 22 -6.13 -4.19 -3.35
C SER A 22 -6.73 -3.64 -2.04
N VAL A 23 -6.43 -2.38 -1.72
CA VAL A 23 -6.96 -1.69 -0.52
C VAL A 23 -7.72 -0.41 -0.88
N ALA A 24 -8.57 0.08 0.02
CA ALA A 24 -9.25 1.36 -0.14
C ALA A 24 -8.37 2.54 0.35
N LEU A 25 -8.68 3.76 -0.09
CA LEU A 25 -7.99 4.97 0.38
C LEU A 25 -8.14 5.21 1.88
N ASP A 26 -9.29 4.80 2.45
CA ASP A 26 -9.59 4.97 3.86
C ASP A 26 -9.07 3.82 4.73
N ASP A 27 -8.52 2.78 4.11
CA ASP A 27 -7.94 1.63 4.76
C ASP A 27 -6.61 1.95 5.44
N LYS A 28 -6.24 1.14 6.43
CA LYS A 28 -5.02 1.36 7.20
C LYS A 28 -3.80 0.93 6.38
N ILE A 29 -2.70 1.67 6.50
CA ILE A 29 -1.43 1.26 5.89
C ILE A 29 -1.01 -0.13 6.38
N VAL A 30 -1.28 -0.46 7.64
CA VAL A 30 -0.99 -1.79 8.22
C VAL A 30 -1.69 -2.90 7.43
N GLN A 31 -2.97 -2.74 7.11
CA GLN A 31 -3.72 -3.73 6.31
C GLN A 31 -3.09 -3.93 4.93
N ALA A 32 -2.66 -2.83 4.29
CA ALA A 32 -1.95 -2.90 3.02
C ALA A 32 -0.62 -3.67 3.13
N ILE A 33 0.16 -3.42 4.18
CA ILE A 33 1.42 -4.15 4.46
C ILE A 33 1.12 -5.63 4.71
N GLU A 34 0.12 -5.96 5.53
CA GLU A 34 -0.26 -7.34 5.82
C GLU A 34 -0.66 -8.08 4.54
N LEU A 35 -1.45 -7.47 3.66
CA LEU A 35 -1.82 -8.07 2.38
C LEU A 35 -0.61 -8.27 1.48
N MET A 36 0.29 -7.28 1.41
CA MET A 36 1.52 -7.37 0.65
C MET A 36 2.41 -8.51 1.16
N VAL A 37 2.67 -8.59 2.47
CA VAL A 37 3.52 -9.62 3.08
C VAL A 37 2.91 -11.00 2.94
N ASN A 38 1.60 -11.16 3.18
CA ASN A 38 0.93 -12.46 3.04
C ASN A 38 0.87 -12.96 1.59
N ASN A 39 0.99 -12.08 0.60
CA ASN A 39 0.94 -12.44 -0.82
C ASN A 39 2.32 -12.33 -1.50
N ASP A 40 3.40 -12.08 -0.76
CA ASP A 40 4.75 -11.81 -1.30
C ASP A 40 4.77 -10.69 -2.38
N LEU A 41 3.91 -9.69 -2.22
CA LEU A 41 3.77 -8.57 -3.14
C LEU A 41 4.51 -7.34 -2.63
N LYS A 42 5.23 -6.67 -3.54
CA LYS A 42 5.96 -5.43 -3.22
C LYS A 42 5.05 -4.21 -3.26
N CYS A 43 3.99 -4.25 -4.07
CA CYS A 43 3.04 -3.17 -4.24
C CYS A 43 1.65 -3.74 -4.58
N ILE A 44 0.60 -3.04 -4.16
CA ILE A 44 -0.81 -3.38 -4.45
C ILE A 44 -1.55 -2.15 -4.95
N ALA A 45 -2.60 -2.37 -5.73
CA ALA A 45 -3.45 -1.29 -6.19
C ALA A 45 -4.33 -0.73 -5.06
N VAL A 46 -4.59 0.57 -5.11
CA VAL A 46 -5.60 1.24 -4.28
C VAL A 46 -6.84 1.43 -5.13
N ILE A 47 -7.94 0.82 -4.70
CA ILE A 47 -9.24 0.90 -5.38
C ILE A 47 -10.19 1.71 -4.52
N GLU A 48 -10.79 2.74 -5.11
CA GLU A 48 -11.86 3.51 -4.50
C GLU A 48 -13.04 3.54 -5.46
N ASN A 49 -14.26 3.31 -4.95
CA ASN A 49 -15.48 3.27 -5.79
C ASN A 49 -15.37 2.36 -7.03
N GLN A 50 -14.73 1.18 -6.90
CA GLN A 50 -14.48 0.23 -7.99
C GLN A 50 -13.51 0.73 -9.09
N GLN A 51 -12.80 1.83 -8.85
CA GLN A 51 -11.80 2.34 -9.78
C GLN A 51 -10.40 2.33 -9.14
N PRO A 52 -9.36 1.85 -9.83
CA PRO A 52 -8.00 1.98 -9.36
C PRO A 52 -7.61 3.46 -9.38
N VAL A 53 -7.48 4.05 -8.19
CA VAL A 53 -7.10 5.47 -8.03
C VAL A 53 -5.58 5.63 -7.88
N GLY A 54 -4.88 4.55 -7.54
CA GLY A 54 -3.44 4.57 -7.39
C GLY A 54 -2.88 3.22 -6.98
N MET A 55 -1.67 3.23 -6.43
CA MET A 55 -1.03 2.06 -5.84
C MET A 55 -0.31 2.44 -4.56
N VAL A 56 -0.03 1.46 -3.73
CA VAL A 56 0.84 1.60 -2.56
C VAL A 56 1.91 0.53 -2.62
N CYS A 57 3.12 0.88 -2.19
CA CYS A 57 4.23 -0.06 -2.10
C CYS A 57 4.63 -0.29 -0.65
N LEU A 58 5.05 -1.51 -0.36
CA LEU A 58 5.46 -1.95 0.96
C LEU A 58 6.59 -1.08 1.53
N LYS A 59 7.55 -0.72 0.66
CA LYS A 59 8.67 0.18 1.03
C LYS A 59 8.20 1.55 1.53
N ASP A 60 7.26 2.18 0.80
CA ASP A 60 6.74 3.52 1.13
C ASP A 60 5.89 3.45 2.39
N ALA A 61 5.05 2.41 2.49
CA ALA A 61 4.23 2.12 3.66
C ALA A 61 5.05 1.95 4.94
N LEU A 62 6.16 1.21 4.87
CA LEU A 62 7.07 1.00 5.99
C LEU A 62 7.85 2.28 6.34
N GLN A 63 8.36 2.98 5.32
CA GLN A 63 9.09 4.24 5.51
C GLN A 63 8.20 5.28 6.22
N GLU A 64 6.92 5.33 5.88
CA GLU A 64 5.93 6.21 6.52
C GLU A 64 5.56 5.82 7.95
N MET A 65 5.76 4.54 8.31
CA MET A 65 5.72 4.12 9.70
C MET A 65 7.01 4.41 10.48
N GLY A 66 8.06 4.91 9.81
CA GLY A 66 9.39 5.07 10.39
C GLY A 66 10.16 3.75 10.53
N LEU A 67 9.71 2.68 9.86
CA LEU A 67 10.41 1.41 9.80
C LEU A 67 11.47 1.48 8.69
N GLN A 68 12.74 1.48 9.09
CA GLN A 68 13.86 1.32 8.16
C GLN A 68 14.08 -0.16 7.90
N VAL A 69 13.64 -0.63 6.73
CA VAL A 69 13.99 -1.97 6.26
C VAL A 69 15.47 -1.94 5.85
N THR A 70 16.33 -2.47 6.71
CA THR A 70 17.71 -2.78 6.33
C THR A 70 17.66 -4.12 5.59
N ASP A 71 17.50 -4.08 4.26
CA ASP A 71 17.85 -5.22 3.41
C ASP A 71 19.37 -5.37 3.54
N ARG A 72 19.81 -6.44 4.21
CA ARG A 72 21.20 -6.66 4.63
C ARG A 72 21.77 -7.89 3.95
#